data_AF-A0A0C9TP26-F1
#
_entry.id   AF-A0A0C9TP26-F1
#
_cell.length_a   1.000
_cell.length_b   1.000
_cell.length_c   1.000
_cell.angle_alpha   90.00
_cell.angle_beta   90.00
_cell.angle_gamma   90.00
#
_symmetry.space_group_name_H-M   'P 1'
#
loop_
_entity.id
_entity.type
_entity.pdbx_description
1 polymer ?
#
loop_
_entity_poly.entity_id
_entity_poly.type
_entity_poly.pdbx_seq_one_letter_code
_entity_poly.pdbx_strand_id
1 'polypeptide(L)'
;DIFDADFIQSFKGPSGDYFHVCLGEGHYIFALSVDWFNPYGNKIAGPKASFGAISLVCLNIPPLLRHRWENIYVAGIIPGPHEPSLEEVDHYL
;
A
#
# COMPACT_ATOMS: atom_id res chain seq x y z
N ASP A 1 -1.12 -16.35 5.37
CA ASP A 1 -1.13 -14.89 5.28
C ASP A 1 -0.39 -14.44 4.01
N ILE A 2 -0.45 -13.17 3.55
CA ILE A 2 0.40 -12.68 2.44
C ILE A 2 1.89 -12.81 2.82
N PHE A 3 2.23 -12.56 4.08
CA PHE A 3 3.59 -12.70 4.58
C PHE A 3 4.08 -14.16 4.53
N ASP A 4 3.17 -15.14 4.63
CA ASP A 4 3.51 -16.57 4.57
C ASP A 4 3.58 -17.12 3.13
N ALA A 5 3.36 -16.27 2.12
CA ALA A 5 3.36 -16.73 0.73
C ALA A 5 4.75 -17.25 0.31
N ASP A 6 4.77 -18.30 -0.52
CA ASP A 6 6.00 -18.96 -0.97
C ASP A 6 7.03 -17.97 -1.54
N PHE A 7 6.57 -16.96 -2.28
CA PHE A 7 7.44 -15.92 -2.81
C PHE A 7 8.15 -15.14 -1.70
N ILE A 8 7.44 -14.69 -0.67
CA ILE A 8 8.03 -13.93 0.46
C ILE A 8 8.99 -14.81 1.26
N GLN A 9 8.61 -16.06 1.50
CA GLN A 9 9.44 -17.01 2.24
C GLN A 9 10.71 -17.41 1.48
N SER A 10 10.67 -17.45 0.15
CA SER A 10 11.81 -17.82 -0.69
C SER A 10 12.64 -16.63 -1.20
N PHE A 11 12.15 -15.40 -1.06
CA PHE A 11 12.83 -14.19 -1.51
C PHE A 11 14.16 -13.99 -0.78
N LYS A 12 15.24 -13.80 -1.53
CA LYS A 12 16.60 -13.59 -1.00
C LYS A 12 17.00 -12.13 -1.13
N GLY A 13 17.59 -11.59 -0.07
CA GLY A 13 18.18 -10.26 -0.07
C GLY A 13 19.55 -10.22 -0.77
N PRO A 14 20.18 -9.04 -0.87
CA PRO A 14 21.50 -8.88 -1.48
C PRO A 14 22.62 -9.72 -0.85
N SER A 15 22.49 -10.11 0.42
CA SER A 15 23.44 -11.00 1.11
C SER A 15 23.32 -12.47 0.70
N GLY A 16 22.23 -12.86 0.04
CA GLY A 16 21.90 -14.25 -0.30
C GLY A 16 21.07 -14.98 0.77
N ASP A 17 20.84 -14.37 1.93
CA ASP A 17 19.94 -14.87 2.97
C ASP A 17 18.47 -14.57 2.64
N TYR A 18 17.56 -15.33 3.25
CA TYR A 18 16.13 -15.06 3.09
C TYR A 18 15.77 -13.69 3.68
N PHE A 19 15.03 -12.88 2.94
CA PHE A 19 14.73 -11.49 3.32
C PHE A 19 13.91 -11.38 4.60
N HIS A 20 13.07 -12.37 4.93
CA HIS A 20 12.32 -12.36 6.19
C HIS A 20 13.23 -12.65 7.42
N VAL A 21 14.46 -13.11 7.23
CA VAL A 21 15.44 -13.32 8.29
C VAL A 21 16.13 -11.99 8.60
N CYS A 22 15.97 -11.51 9.84
CA CYS A 22 16.58 -10.26 10.31
C CYS A 22 17.82 -10.55 11.18
N LEU A 23 19.02 -10.36 10.63
CA LEU A 23 20.30 -10.53 11.35
C LEU A 23 20.94 -9.16 11.63
N GLY A 24 20.42 -8.44 12.63
CA GLY A 24 20.97 -7.15 13.04
C GLY A 24 20.53 -5.94 12.21
N GLU A 25 19.71 -6.15 11.20
CA GLU A 25 19.02 -5.11 10.42
C GLU A 25 17.52 -5.40 10.30
N GLY A 26 16.73 -4.36 9.99
CA GLY A 26 15.27 -4.46 9.87
C GLY A 26 14.85 -4.62 8.42
N HIS A 27 14.27 -5.77 8.08
CA HIS A 27 13.67 -6.01 6.76
C HIS A 27 12.15 -5.82 6.83
N TYR A 28 11.64 -4.84 6.10
CA TYR A 28 10.22 -4.50 6.11
C TYR A 28 9.59 -4.74 4.75
N ILE A 29 8.46 -5.43 4.76
CA ILE A 29 7.64 -5.67 3.58
C ILE A 29 6.35 -4.88 3.76
N PHE A 30 6.00 -4.06 2.77
CA PHE A 30 4.77 -3.28 2.78
C PHE A 30 3.83 -3.73 1.67
N ALA A 31 2.54 -3.85 1.98
CA ALA A 31 1.50 -3.86 0.96
C ALA A 31 1.14 -2.42 0.61
N LEU A 32 1.24 -2.09 -0.68
CA LEU A 32 0.80 -0.82 -1.25
C LEU A 32 -0.65 -0.95 -1.72
N SER A 33 -1.49 0.01 -1.35
CA SER A 33 -2.86 0.12 -1.84
C SER A 33 -3.12 1.53 -2.34
N VAL A 34 -3.70 1.64 -3.52
CA VAL A 34 -4.19 2.88 -4.11
C VAL A 34 -5.70 2.72 -4.29
N ASP A 35 -6.48 3.62 -3.70
CA ASP A 35 -7.94 3.62 -3.80
C ASP A 35 -8.47 5.01 -4.15
N TRP A 36 -9.57 5.04 -4.89
CA TRP A 36 -10.18 6.26 -5.40
C TRP A 36 -11.45 6.58 -4.64
N PHE A 37 -11.57 7.82 -4.15
CA PHE A 37 -12.73 8.24 -3.37
C PHE A 37 -13.20 9.64 -3.75
N ASN A 38 -14.49 9.88 -3.51
CA ASN A 38 -15.07 11.22 -3.63
C ASN A 38 -15.05 11.92 -2.26
N PRO A 39 -14.25 12.98 -2.05
CA PRO A 39 -14.18 13.67 -0.77
C PRO A 39 -15.49 14.39 -0.43
N TYR A 40 -16.35 14.65 -1.41
CA TYR A 40 -17.67 15.27 -1.20
C TYR A 40 -18.77 14.25 -0.87
N GLY A 41 -18.43 12.96 -0.86
CA GLY A 41 -19.33 11.85 -0.65
C GLY A 41 -20.16 11.48 -1.89
N ASN A 42 -20.64 10.24 -1.91
CA ASN A 42 -21.36 9.68 -3.06
C ASN A 42 -22.86 9.99 -3.00
N LYS A 43 -23.24 11.23 -3.32
CA LYS A 43 -24.65 11.65 -3.45
C LYS A 43 -25.05 11.76 -4.92
N ILE A 44 -26.27 11.33 -5.26
CA ILE A 44 -26.78 11.31 -6.66
C ILE A 44 -26.70 12.69 -7.34
N ALA A 45 -27.00 13.76 -6.59
CA ALA A 45 -26.92 15.15 -7.06
C ALA A 45 -25.70 15.92 -6.49
N GLY A 46 -24.71 15.20 -5.94
CA GLY A 46 -23.51 15.80 -5.36
C GLY A 46 -22.41 16.07 -6.41
N PRO A 47 -21.41 16.89 -6.08
CA PRO A 47 -20.22 17.04 -6.92
C PRO A 47 -19.53 15.69 -7.12
N LYS A 48 -19.17 15.39 -8.37
CA LYS A 48 -18.36 14.22 -8.71
C LYS A 48 -16.90 14.65 -8.78
N ALA A 49 -16.10 14.12 -7.87
CA ALA A 49 -14.65 14.21 -7.94
C ALA A 49 -14.07 12.86 -7.50
N SER A 50 -12.90 12.52 -8.03
CA SER A 50 -12.13 11.35 -7.65
C SER A 50 -10.75 11.81 -7.20
N PHE A 51 -10.37 11.44 -5.99
CA PHE A 51 -9.07 11.65 -5.39
C PHE A 51 -8.49 10.30 -5.02
N GLY A 52 -7.18 10.13 -5.15
CA GLY A 52 -6.52 8.88 -4.81
C GLY A 52 -5.93 8.92 -3.42
N ALA A 53 -6.07 7.87 -2.64
CA ALA A 53 -5.30 7.65 -1.42
C ALA A 53 -4.26 6.56 -1.66
N ILE A 54 -2.99 6.87 -1.39
CA ILE A 54 -1.90 5.90 -1.40
C ILE A 54 -1.63 5.50 0.05
N SER A 55 -1.80 4.22 0.37
CA SER A 55 -1.62 3.68 1.71
C SER A 55 -0.66 2.50 1.73
N LEU A 56 0.07 2.36 2.83
CA LEU A 56 1.00 1.28 3.10
C LEU A 56 0.58 0.55 4.37
N VAL A 57 0.63 -0.78 4.33
CA VAL A 57 0.47 -1.66 5.49
C VAL A 57 1.74 -2.49 5.66
N CYS A 58 2.37 -2.41 6.82
CA CYS A 58 3.54 -3.22 7.15
C CYS A 58 3.13 -4.68 7.39
N LEU A 59 3.57 -5.58 6.52
CA LEU A 59 3.21 -7.00 6.60
C LEU A 59 3.94 -7.76 7.71
N ASN A 60 5.03 -7.19 8.25
CA ASN A 60 5.73 -7.71 9.43
C ASN A 60 4.88 -7.61 10.72
N ILE A 61 3.85 -6.77 10.73
CA ILE A 61 2.91 -6.67 11.84
C ILE A 61 1.91 -7.86 11.76
N PRO A 62 1.56 -8.51 12.88
CA PRO A 62 0.59 -9.61 12.88
C PRO A 62 -0.71 -9.26 12.14
N PRO A 63 -1.32 -10.21 11.40
CA PRO A 63 -2.48 -9.93 10.54
C PRO A 63 -3.66 -9.26 11.26
N LEU A 64 -3.87 -9.58 12.54
CA LEU A 64 -4.94 -9.01 13.39
C LEU A 64 -4.70 -7.55 13.81
N LEU A 65 -3.47 -7.05 13.64
CA LEU A 65 -3.06 -5.73 14.09
C LEU A 65 -2.74 -4.79 12.92
N ARG A 66 -2.21 -5.30 11.81
CA ARG A 66 -1.66 -4.48 10.73
C ARG A 66 -2.68 -3.59 10.00
N HIS A 67 -3.97 -3.96 10.00
CA HIS A 67 -5.05 -3.18 9.38
C HIS A 67 -5.80 -2.28 10.37
N ARG A 68 -5.33 -2.16 11.61
CA ARG A 68 -5.85 -1.13 12.52
C ARG A 68 -5.40 0.24 12.03
N TRP A 69 -6.22 1.26 12.26
CA TRP A 69 -5.99 2.60 11.71
C TRP A 69 -4.64 3.20 12.17
N GLU A 70 -4.16 2.83 13.35
CA GLU A 70 -2.85 3.25 13.89
C GLU A 70 -1.65 2.67 13.12
N ASN A 71 -1.85 1.56 12.40
CA ASN A 71 -0.81 0.81 11.68
C ASN A 71 -0.89 0.97 10.16
N ILE A 72 -1.83 1.79 9.66
CA ILE A 72 -1.93 2.16 8.25
C ILE A 72 -1.19 3.48 8.06
N TYR A 73 -0.21 3.48 7.16
CA TYR A 73 0.51 4.69 6.79
C TYR A 73 -0.05 5.27 5.49
N VAL A 74 -0.56 6.50 5.54
CA VAL A 74 -0.99 7.22 4.33
C VAL A 74 0.25 7.86 3.71
N ALA A 75 0.72 7.29 2.61
CA ALA A 75 1.93 7.72 1.92
C ALA A 75 1.70 8.94 1.02
N GLY A 76 0.48 9.16 0.54
CA GLY A 76 0.16 10.30 -0.31
C GLY A 76 -1.30 10.40 -0.70
N ILE A 77 -1.65 11.56 -1.25
CA ILE A 77 -2.95 11.84 -1.85
C ILE A 77 -2.74 12.28 -3.29
N ILE A 78 -3.41 11.63 -4.23
CA ILE A 78 -3.43 12.00 -5.63
C ILE A 78 -4.56 13.02 -5.81
N PRO A 79 -4.26 14.24 -6.28
CA PRO A 79 -5.26 15.29 -6.42
C PRO A 79 -6.27 14.92 -7.53
N GLY A 80 -7.53 15.23 -7.27
CA GLY A 80 -8.59 15.16 -8.29
C GLY A 80 -8.59 16.37 -9.23
N PRO A 81 -9.68 16.60 -9.99
CA PRO A 81 -11.02 16.02 -9.78
C PRO A 81 -11.26 14.69 -10.51
N HIS A 82 -10.33 14.23 -11.34
CA HIS A 82 -10.45 13.00 -12.10
C HIS A 82 -9.31 12.04 -11.74
N GLU A 83 -9.58 10.75 -11.94
CA GLU A 83 -8.53 9.74 -11.84
C GLU A 83 -7.50 10.00 -12.94
N PRO A 84 -6.20 9.94 -12.62
CA PRO A 84 -5.15 10.04 -13.61
C PRO A 84 -5.27 8.89 -14.62
N SER A 85 -4.89 9.14 -15.87
CA SER A 85 -4.84 8.09 -16.89
C SER A 85 -3.76 7.06 -16.55
N LEU A 86 -3.86 5.87 -17.16
CA LEU A 86 -2.84 4.84 -16.98
C LEU A 86 -1.46 5.37 -17.39
N GLU A 87 -1.35 6.14 -18.47
CA GLU A 87 -0.07 6.70 -18.92
C GLU A 87 0.54 7.69 -17.90
N GLU A 88 -0.30 8.42 -17.15
CA GLU A 88 0.15 9.35 -16.12
C GLU A 88 0.70 8.62 -14.88
N VAL A 89 0.23 7.41 -14.61
CA VAL A 89 0.60 6.62 -13.41
C VAL A 89 1.70 5.60 -13.68
N ASP A 90 1.82 5.09 -14.91
CA ASP A 90 2.72 3.98 -15.27
C ASP A 90 4.19 4.25 -14.93
N HIS A 91 4.63 5.51 -14.95
CA HIS A 91 6.00 5.88 -14.60
C HIS A 91 6.31 5.85 -13.09
N TYR A 92 5.31 5.64 -12.23
CA TYR A 92 5.44 5.68 -10.77
C TYR A 92 5.28 4.32 -10.08
N LEU A 93 4.94 3.26 -10.84
CA LEU A 93 4.74 1.89 -10.35
C LEU A 93 5.72 0.92 -11.03
#